data_AF-A0A255T9S6-F1
#
_entry.id   AF-A0A255T9S6-F1
#
_cell.length_a   1.000
_cell.length_b   1.000
_cell.length_c   1.000
_cell.angle_alpha   90.00
_cell.angle_beta   90.00
_cell.angle_gamma   90.00
#
_symmetry.space_group_name_H-M   'P 1'
#
loop_
_entity.id
_entity.type
_entity.pdbx_description
1 polymer ?
#
loop_
_entity_poly.entity_id
_entity_poly.type
_entity_poly.pdbx_seq_one_letter_code
_entity_poly.pdbx_strand_id
1 'polypeptide(L)'
;MKKIFTLIAMAVMAVSVNAQTTLVSFPTEGGVSGWAVSGTTTETTVKIHQNSDAVACLKLANGYTSDGVSNGNHIELTCEGGFKKGDVVTIAGAVSIKDTEVGSKRGTAVIFVKDADGKCTALNTFTDFINGRLSSDEPVEESYTLEEDNEKLYIGRNGNTGTCITKLLVTRTASPATDPDDPTGVSSVKAEKANAASYNLGGQQVKSSAKGLVIKNGKKIAQ
;
A
#
# COMPACT_ATOMS: atom_id res chain seq x y z
N MET A 1 3.42 -28.99 -53.79
CA MET A 1 3.08 -29.22 -52.37
C MET A 1 3.07 -27.88 -51.64
N LYS A 2 1.89 -27.34 -51.34
CA LYS A 2 1.72 -26.06 -50.63
C LYS A 2 1.91 -26.31 -49.14
N LYS A 3 3.01 -25.83 -48.56
CA LYS A 3 3.23 -25.85 -47.11
C LYS A 3 2.58 -24.60 -46.51
N ILE A 4 1.44 -24.80 -45.87
CA ILE A 4 0.77 -23.77 -45.07
C ILE A 4 1.56 -23.67 -43.76
N PHE A 5 2.28 -22.57 -43.57
CA PHE A 5 2.86 -22.24 -42.28
C PHE A 5 1.83 -21.45 -41.48
N THR A 6 1.21 -22.10 -40.51
CA THR A 6 0.39 -21.44 -39.50
C THR A 6 1.31 -20.59 -38.62
N LEU A 7 1.17 -19.27 -38.75
CA LEU A 7 1.82 -18.29 -37.89
C LEU A 7 1.16 -18.39 -36.50
N ILE A 8 1.85 -19.00 -35.53
CA ILE A 8 1.44 -18.95 -34.12
C ILE A 8 1.72 -17.52 -33.65
N ALA A 9 0.69 -16.67 -33.61
CA ALA A 9 0.74 -15.43 -32.88
C ALA A 9 0.87 -15.79 -31.39
N MET A 10 2.08 -15.73 -30.84
CA MET A 10 2.27 -15.70 -29.39
C MET A 10 1.65 -14.40 -28.90
N ALA A 11 0.41 -14.47 -28.42
CA ALA A 11 -0.16 -13.44 -27.59
C ALA A 11 0.74 -13.34 -26.34
N VAL A 12 1.53 -12.27 -26.28
CA VAL A 12 2.18 -11.86 -25.04
C VAL A 12 1.03 -11.48 -24.11
N MET A 13 0.60 -12.41 -23.24
CA MET A 13 -0.19 -12.04 -22.08
C MET A 13 0.72 -11.12 -21.26
N ALA A 14 0.50 -9.82 -21.37
CA ALA A 14 1.03 -8.88 -20.40
C ALA A 14 0.45 -9.31 -19.06
N VAL A 15 1.23 -10.05 -18.28
CA VAL A 15 0.99 -10.21 -16.86
C VAL A 15 1.13 -8.80 -16.28
N SER A 16 0.00 -8.10 -16.14
CA SER A 16 -0.03 -6.84 -15.43
C SER A 16 0.34 -7.16 -14.00
N VAL A 17 1.60 -6.93 -13.65
CA VAL A 17 2.01 -6.85 -12.25
C VAL A 17 1.21 -5.68 -11.71
N ASN A 18 0.15 -5.95 -10.95
CA ASN A 18 -0.68 -4.87 -10.45
C ASN A 18 0.18 -4.06 -9.47
N ALA A 19 0.54 -2.83 -9.84
CA ALA A 19 1.44 -2.02 -9.05
C ALA A 19 0.73 -1.58 -7.77
N GLN A 20 1.15 -2.13 -6.64
CA GLN A 20 0.65 -1.73 -5.33
C GLN A 20 1.45 -0.53 -4.84
N THR A 21 0.77 0.58 -4.56
CA THR A 21 1.38 1.81 -4.04
C THR A 21 1.21 1.85 -2.52
N THR A 22 2.28 2.21 -1.80
CA THR A 22 2.21 2.48 -0.35
C THR A 22 1.88 3.95 -0.12
N LEU A 23 0.85 4.22 0.68
CA LEU A 23 0.35 5.56 0.98
C LEU A 23 0.77 6.03 2.39
N VAL A 24 0.86 5.09 3.33
CA VAL A 24 1.20 5.32 4.73
C VAL A 24 2.08 4.17 5.17
N SER A 25 3.16 4.44 5.90
CA SER A 25 3.99 3.39 6.50
C SER A 25 4.55 3.78 7.88
N PHE A 26 4.33 2.90 8.85
CA PHE A 26 5.01 2.86 10.13
C PHE A 26 5.45 1.42 10.42
N PRO A 27 6.73 1.17 10.75
CA PRO A 27 7.85 2.12 10.65
C PRO A 27 7.97 2.70 9.25
N THR A 28 8.50 3.91 9.11
CA THR A 28 8.59 4.56 7.80
C THR A 28 9.52 3.80 6.89
N GLU A 29 8.95 3.26 5.81
CA GLU A 29 9.65 2.55 4.74
C GLU A 29 9.53 3.32 3.44
N GLY A 30 10.58 3.31 2.62
CA GLY A 30 10.58 3.97 1.30
C GLY A 30 10.36 5.50 1.35
N GLY A 31 10.53 6.13 2.52
CA GLY A 31 10.28 7.57 2.73
C GLY A 31 8.80 7.95 2.86
N VAL A 32 7.89 6.97 2.98
CA VAL A 32 6.46 7.19 3.10
C VAL A 32 6.04 7.07 4.56
N SER A 33 5.73 8.19 5.23
CA SER A 33 5.12 8.18 6.57
C SER A 33 3.60 8.25 6.48
N GLY A 34 3.02 9.34 5.97
CA GLY A 34 1.56 9.47 5.77
C GLY A 34 0.73 9.45 7.06
N TRP A 35 1.37 9.66 8.22
CA TRP A 35 0.74 9.67 9.54
C TRP A 35 1.29 10.81 10.40
N ALA A 36 0.50 11.25 11.38
CA ALA A 36 0.89 12.19 12.43
C ALA A 36 0.19 11.83 13.75
N VAL A 37 0.88 11.94 14.87
CA VAL A 37 0.29 11.71 16.21
C VAL A 37 -0.35 12.98 16.76
N SER A 38 -1.39 12.84 17.58
CA SER A 38 -2.09 13.96 18.22
C SER A 38 -2.45 13.67 19.67
N GLY A 39 -2.52 14.72 20.48
CA GLY A 39 -2.85 14.67 21.90
C GLY A 39 -1.80 13.92 22.72
N THR A 40 -2.21 12.86 23.41
CA THR A 40 -1.34 11.99 24.22
C THR A 40 -0.75 10.82 23.43
N THR A 41 -1.08 10.70 22.14
CA THR A 41 -0.46 9.71 21.26
C THR A 41 0.99 10.11 20.99
N THR A 42 1.91 9.16 21.10
CA THR A 42 3.36 9.44 21.00
C THR A 42 4.11 8.30 20.31
N GLU A 43 5.23 8.63 19.67
CA GLU A 43 6.23 7.65 19.26
C GLU A 43 7.04 7.18 20.46
N THR A 44 7.21 5.87 20.61
CA THR A 44 7.97 5.27 21.70
C THR A 44 8.41 3.85 21.32
N THR A 45 8.76 3.04 22.31
CA THR A 45 9.04 1.61 22.14
C THR A 45 8.12 0.77 23.01
N VAL A 46 7.73 -0.39 22.50
CA VAL A 46 7.10 -1.46 23.28
C VAL A 46 8.00 -2.68 23.27
N LYS A 47 7.98 -3.47 24.34
CA LYS A 47 8.68 -4.75 24.38
C LYS A 47 7.75 -5.89 24.00
N ILE A 48 8.21 -6.74 23.06
CA ILE A 48 7.55 -7.97 22.61
C ILE A 48 8.40 -9.19 22.99
N HIS A 49 7.95 -10.39 22.62
CA HIS A 49 8.64 -11.66 22.91
C HIS A 49 8.98 -11.83 24.38
N GLN A 50 7.94 -11.85 25.23
CA GLN A 50 8.04 -11.99 26.67
C GLN A 50 8.92 -10.89 27.31
N ASN A 51 8.70 -9.64 26.88
CA ASN A 51 9.40 -8.44 27.37
C ASN A 51 10.92 -8.42 27.04
N SER A 52 11.32 -9.05 25.94
CA SER A 52 12.72 -9.14 25.49
C SER A 52 13.04 -8.06 24.47
N ASP A 53 12.30 -8.03 23.37
CA ASP A 53 12.68 -7.26 22.18
C ASP A 53 11.98 -5.90 22.16
N ALA A 54 12.76 -4.82 22.16
CA ALA A 54 12.22 -3.47 22.08
C ALA A 54 12.00 -3.08 20.60
N VAL A 55 10.76 -2.80 20.24
CA VAL A 55 10.35 -2.37 18.89
C VAL A 55 9.73 -0.99 18.94
N ALA A 56 9.96 -0.18 17.89
CA ALA A 56 9.34 1.12 17.76
C ALA A 56 7.82 0.99 17.63
N CYS A 57 7.07 1.94 18.21
CA CYS A 57 5.62 1.93 18.14
C CYS A 57 5.01 3.33 18.21
N LEU A 58 3.81 3.44 17.65
CA LEU A 58 2.88 4.55 17.90
C LEU A 58 1.99 4.17 19.08
N LYS A 59 2.21 4.79 20.23
CA LYS A 59 1.46 4.51 21.45
C LYS A 59 0.22 5.37 21.53
N LEU A 60 -0.93 4.71 21.56
CA LEU A 60 -2.21 5.29 21.91
C LEU A 60 -2.39 5.16 23.43
N ALA A 61 -2.33 6.26 24.17
CA ALA A 61 -2.40 6.25 25.64
C ALA A 61 -3.85 6.25 26.16
N ASN A 62 -4.68 7.11 25.57
CA ASN A 62 -6.07 7.32 25.99
C ASN A 62 -7.05 6.78 24.96
N GLY A 63 -8.33 6.69 25.32
CA GLY A 63 -9.39 6.36 24.36
C GLY A 63 -9.41 7.39 23.23
N TYR A 64 -10.14 7.13 22.16
CA TYR A 64 -10.21 8.03 21.00
C TYR A 64 -11.40 9.00 21.03
N THR A 65 -12.42 8.65 21.81
CA THR A 65 -13.66 9.42 21.94
C THR A 65 -14.05 9.63 23.39
N SER A 66 -14.85 10.67 23.59
CA SER A 66 -15.69 10.90 24.77
C SER A 66 -17.09 11.22 24.24
N ASP A 67 -18.08 10.42 24.62
CA ASP A 67 -19.48 10.55 24.16
C ASP A 67 -19.63 10.62 22.63
N GLY A 68 -18.82 9.84 21.90
CA GLY A 68 -18.88 9.76 20.43
C GLY A 68 -18.18 10.90 19.70
N VAL A 69 -17.57 11.85 20.40
CA VAL A 69 -16.78 12.94 19.82
C VAL A 69 -15.29 12.66 20.05
N SER A 70 -14.45 13.04 19.10
CA SER A 70 -12.99 12.88 19.24
C SER A 70 -12.49 13.59 20.49
N ASN A 71 -11.71 12.89 21.31
CA ASN A 71 -11.08 13.49 22.49
C ASN A 71 -9.67 14.04 22.21
N GLY A 72 -9.29 14.15 20.93
CA GLY A 72 -7.99 14.67 20.49
C GLY A 72 -6.83 13.66 20.51
N ASN A 73 -7.02 12.44 21.02
CA ASN A 73 -5.95 11.43 21.10
C ASN A 73 -6.07 10.42 19.96
N HIS A 74 -5.27 10.59 18.91
CA HIS A 74 -5.31 9.72 17.73
C HIS A 74 -4.01 9.78 16.93
N ILE A 75 -3.92 8.90 15.95
CA ILE A 75 -3.02 9.01 14.81
C ILE A 75 -3.88 9.50 13.64
N GLU A 76 -3.54 10.62 13.04
CA GLU A 76 -4.16 11.12 11.81
C GLU A 76 -3.39 10.58 10.62
N LEU A 77 -4.08 9.98 9.65
CA LEU A 77 -3.51 9.50 8.41
C LEU A 77 -3.90 10.44 7.28
N THR A 78 -2.92 10.79 6.45
CA THR A 78 -3.11 11.66 5.29
C THR A 78 -2.33 11.13 4.09
N CYS A 79 -2.91 11.31 2.91
CA CYS A 79 -2.24 11.08 1.64
C CYS A 79 -2.79 12.05 0.60
N GLU A 80 -2.00 12.34 -0.44
CA GLU A 80 -2.44 13.22 -1.51
C GLU A 80 -3.65 12.64 -2.25
N GLY A 81 -4.68 13.46 -2.48
CA GLY A 81 -5.94 13.03 -3.11
C GLY A 81 -6.85 12.19 -2.20
N GLY A 82 -6.47 11.99 -0.93
CA GLY A 82 -7.21 11.22 0.05
C GLY A 82 -7.20 9.71 -0.21
N PHE A 83 -7.81 8.99 0.72
CA PHE A 83 -7.99 7.55 0.64
C PHE A 83 -9.18 7.19 -0.22
N LYS A 84 -9.08 6.07 -0.92
CA LYS A 84 -10.07 5.58 -1.87
C LYS A 84 -10.71 4.30 -1.38
N LYS A 85 -11.96 4.08 -1.77
CA LYS A 85 -12.58 2.77 -1.66
C LYS A 85 -11.66 1.70 -2.24
N GLY A 86 -11.43 0.63 -1.50
CA GLY A 86 -10.51 -0.45 -1.88
C GLY A 86 -9.08 -0.27 -1.37
N ASP A 87 -8.69 0.88 -0.82
CA ASP A 87 -7.43 1.00 -0.09
C ASP A 87 -7.47 0.05 1.12
N VAL A 88 -6.34 -0.59 1.40
CA VAL A 88 -6.21 -1.59 2.47
C VAL A 88 -5.35 -1.01 3.59
N VAL A 89 -5.93 -0.92 4.78
CA VAL A 89 -5.26 -0.53 6.01
C VAL A 89 -4.87 -1.78 6.79
N THR A 90 -3.58 -1.99 6.97
CA THR A 90 -3.01 -3.11 7.74
C THR A 90 -2.40 -2.58 9.02
N ILE A 91 -2.74 -3.21 10.15
CA ILE A 91 -2.21 -2.87 11.47
C ILE A 91 -1.71 -4.13 12.17
N ALA A 92 -0.59 -4.00 12.88
CA ALA A 92 -0.19 -4.92 13.93
C ALA A 92 0.21 -4.13 15.17
N GLY A 93 0.08 -4.75 16.34
CA GLY A 93 0.46 -4.09 17.57
C GLY A 93 0.56 -5.02 18.77
N ALA A 94 0.95 -4.40 19.89
CA ALA A 94 1.12 -5.07 21.16
C ALA A 94 0.62 -4.20 22.31
N VAL A 95 0.28 -4.87 23.41
CA VAL A 95 0.10 -4.26 24.73
C VAL A 95 1.19 -4.78 25.68
N SER A 96 1.44 -4.07 26.78
CA SER A 96 2.28 -4.55 27.88
C SER A 96 1.45 -4.59 29.16
N ILE A 97 0.61 -5.61 29.29
CA ILE A 97 -0.26 -5.83 30.45
C ILE A 97 0.47 -6.73 31.44
N LYS A 98 0.48 -6.37 32.73
CA LYS A 98 1.05 -7.23 33.78
C LYS A 98 0.22 -8.50 33.91
N ASP A 99 0.86 -9.59 34.31
CA ASP A 99 0.18 -10.89 34.50
C ASP A 99 -1.04 -10.78 35.44
N THR A 100 -0.91 -10.03 36.53
CA THR A 100 -1.99 -9.75 37.49
C THR A 100 -3.18 -8.96 36.92
N GLU A 101 -3.06 -8.38 35.73
CA GLU A 101 -4.08 -7.54 35.09
C GLU A 101 -4.68 -8.20 33.83
N VAL A 102 -4.19 -9.39 33.46
CA VAL A 102 -4.74 -10.17 32.34
C VAL A 102 -6.22 -10.48 32.59
N GLY A 103 -7.03 -10.35 31.55
CA GLY A 103 -8.50 -10.51 31.63
C GLY A 103 -9.25 -9.28 32.13
N SER A 104 -8.60 -8.36 32.85
CA SER A 104 -9.19 -7.08 33.27
C SER A 104 -8.82 -5.92 32.34
N LYS A 105 -7.70 -6.07 31.63
CA LYS A 105 -7.19 -5.09 30.67
C LYS A 105 -7.20 -5.66 29.26
N ARG A 106 -7.55 -4.79 28.30
CA ARG A 106 -7.43 -5.05 26.87
C ARG A 106 -7.06 -3.79 26.12
N GLY A 107 -6.44 -3.96 24.96
CA GLY A 107 -6.06 -2.86 24.10
C GLY A 107 -6.04 -3.30 22.64
N THR A 108 -6.75 -2.55 21.82
CA THR A 108 -6.75 -2.65 20.37
C THR A 108 -6.78 -1.25 19.74
N ALA A 109 -6.70 -1.21 18.41
CA ALA A 109 -6.92 -0.04 17.60
C ALA A 109 -8.33 -0.06 16.99
N VAL A 110 -8.83 1.14 16.73
CA VAL A 110 -10.03 1.38 15.90
C VAL A 110 -9.64 2.37 14.82
N ILE A 111 -10.04 2.09 13.59
CA ILE A 111 -10.00 3.05 12.50
C ILE A 111 -11.35 3.74 12.40
N PHE A 112 -11.35 5.06 12.31
CA PHE A 112 -12.55 5.88 12.32
C PHE A 112 -12.37 7.13 11.46
N VAL A 113 -13.50 7.76 11.15
CA VAL A 113 -13.58 9.06 10.47
C VAL A 113 -14.20 10.10 11.40
N LYS A 114 -13.95 11.38 11.12
CA LYS A 114 -14.52 12.51 11.85
C LYS A 114 -15.35 13.36 10.88
N ASP A 115 -16.53 13.78 11.30
CA ASP A 115 -17.25 14.85 10.60
C ASP A 115 -16.69 16.24 10.98
N ALA A 116 -17.29 17.30 10.43
CA ALA A 116 -16.89 18.68 10.67
C ALA A 116 -17.02 19.11 12.14
N ASP A 117 -17.92 18.48 12.90
CA ASP A 117 -18.15 18.74 14.32
C ASP A 117 -17.26 17.85 15.22
N GLY A 118 -16.41 17.00 14.62
CA GLY A 118 -15.50 16.10 15.32
C GLY A 118 -16.17 14.82 15.84
N LYS A 119 -17.41 14.54 15.45
CA LYS A 119 -18.10 13.28 15.77
C LYS A 119 -17.41 12.14 15.06
N CYS A 120 -17.17 11.05 15.80
CA CYS A 120 -16.44 9.91 15.29
C CYS A 120 -17.38 8.80 14.84
N THR A 121 -17.14 8.29 13.63
CA THR A 121 -17.77 7.06 13.13
C THR A 121 -16.69 6.01 12.96
N ALA A 122 -16.81 4.90 13.70
CA ALA A 122 -15.88 3.77 13.56
C ALA A 122 -16.12 3.06 12.23
N LEU A 123 -15.04 2.79 11.50
CA LEU A 123 -15.07 2.00 10.26
C LEU A 123 -14.76 0.52 10.56
N ASN A 124 -13.73 0.28 11.38
CA ASN A 124 -13.37 -1.07 11.83
C ASN A 124 -12.70 -1.01 13.21
N THR A 125 -12.95 -2.01 14.04
CA THR A 125 -12.21 -2.25 15.28
C THR A 125 -11.42 -3.55 15.11
N PHE A 126 -10.10 -3.45 15.29
CA PHE A 126 -9.22 -4.60 15.14
C PHE A 126 -9.32 -5.53 16.35
N THR A 127 -8.86 -6.76 16.21
CA THR A 127 -8.75 -7.73 17.30
C THR A 127 -7.81 -7.24 18.40
N ASP A 128 -7.98 -7.76 19.61
CA ASP A 128 -7.11 -7.39 20.74
C ASP A 128 -5.66 -7.75 20.43
N PHE A 129 -4.77 -6.78 20.63
CA PHE A 129 -3.36 -6.96 20.36
C PHE A 129 -2.73 -7.94 21.34
N ILE A 130 -1.69 -8.63 20.88
CA ILE A 130 -0.94 -9.56 21.71
C ILE A 130 -0.34 -8.85 22.93
N ASN A 131 -0.23 -9.57 24.05
CA ASN A 131 0.48 -9.05 25.21
C ASN A 131 1.98 -9.34 25.07
N GLY A 132 2.76 -8.38 24.61
CA GLY A 132 4.21 -8.51 24.39
C GLY A 132 5.02 -8.84 25.65
N ARG A 133 4.43 -8.66 26.85
CA ARG A 133 5.05 -9.11 28.11
C ARG A 133 4.95 -10.62 28.33
N LEU A 134 3.93 -11.28 27.79
CA LEU A 134 3.58 -12.67 28.12
C LEU A 134 3.59 -13.60 26.91
N SER A 135 3.35 -13.08 25.71
CA SER A 135 3.42 -13.84 24.46
C SER A 135 4.84 -13.85 23.90
N SER A 136 5.24 -14.99 23.35
CA SER A 136 6.45 -15.16 22.52
C SER A 136 6.20 -14.92 21.03
N ASP A 137 4.96 -14.64 20.65
CA ASP A 137 4.57 -14.52 19.24
C ASP A 137 4.81 -13.10 18.74
N GLU A 138 4.91 -12.98 17.42
CA GLU A 138 4.96 -11.69 16.73
C GLU A 138 3.59 -10.99 16.76
N PRO A 139 3.55 -9.64 16.79
CA PRO A 139 2.32 -8.90 16.57
C PRO A 139 1.60 -9.35 15.29
N VAL A 140 0.34 -9.74 15.43
CA VAL A 140 -0.46 -10.27 14.31
C VAL A 140 -0.93 -9.12 13.43
N GLU A 141 -0.68 -9.23 12.13
CA GLU A 141 -1.19 -8.31 11.13
C GLU A 141 -2.68 -8.59 10.83
N GLU A 142 -3.49 -7.55 10.92
CA GLU A 142 -4.89 -7.57 10.53
C GLU A 142 -5.17 -6.42 9.57
N SER A 143 -6.01 -6.67 8.56
CA SER A 143 -6.28 -5.72 7.49
C SER A 143 -7.76 -5.39 7.37
N TYR A 144 -8.04 -4.14 6.98
CA TYR A 144 -9.36 -3.64 6.67
C TYR A 144 -9.34 -2.92 5.32
N THR A 145 -10.27 -3.28 4.44
CA THR A 145 -10.43 -2.62 3.13
C THR A 145 -11.47 -1.51 3.26
N LEU A 146 -11.13 -0.29 2.86
CA LEU A 146 -12.07 0.83 2.90
C LEU A 146 -13.26 0.59 1.97
N GLU A 147 -14.46 0.82 2.49
CA GLU A 147 -15.71 0.64 1.72
C GLU A 147 -16.12 1.89 0.93
N GLU A 148 -15.53 3.04 1.28
CA GLU A 148 -15.83 4.36 0.74
C GLU A 148 -14.57 5.23 0.65
N ASP A 149 -14.63 6.30 -0.16
CA ASP A 149 -13.60 7.33 -0.24
C ASP A 149 -13.59 8.17 1.04
N ASN A 150 -12.39 8.49 1.54
CA ASN A 150 -12.20 9.23 2.78
C ASN A 150 -11.03 10.21 2.63
N GLU A 151 -11.24 11.50 2.89
CA GLU A 151 -10.16 12.50 2.81
C GLU A 151 -9.03 12.19 3.80
N LYS A 152 -9.42 11.80 5.02
CA LYS A 152 -8.51 11.42 6.11
C LYS A 152 -9.04 10.21 6.84
N LEU A 153 -8.14 9.49 7.48
CA LEU A 153 -8.47 8.40 8.40
C LEU A 153 -7.83 8.70 9.75
N TYR A 154 -8.42 8.15 10.79
CA TYR A 154 -7.91 8.30 12.15
C TYR A 154 -7.81 6.94 12.82
N ILE A 155 -6.74 6.73 13.57
CA ILE A 155 -6.58 5.53 14.39
C ILE A 155 -6.57 5.94 15.85
N GLY A 156 -7.38 5.22 16.63
CA GLY A 156 -7.63 5.50 18.03
C GLY A 156 -7.54 4.24 18.87
N ARG A 157 -7.47 4.39 20.19
CA ARG A 157 -7.46 3.25 21.11
C ARG A 157 -8.88 2.78 21.40
N ASN A 158 -9.15 1.50 21.18
CA ASN A 158 -10.32 0.85 21.73
C ASN A 158 -9.88 -0.12 22.84
N GLY A 159 -10.54 -0.07 24.01
CA GLY A 159 -10.14 -0.80 25.21
C GLY A 159 -9.74 0.12 26.38
N ASN A 160 -9.10 -0.43 27.41
CA ASN A 160 -8.89 0.23 28.70
C ASN A 160 -7.44 0.21 29.22
N THR A 161 -6.48 -0.25 28.39
CA THR A 161 -5.04 -0.09 28.61
C THR A 161 -4.38 0.61 27.44
N GLY A 162 -3.20 1.21 27.65
CA GLY A 162 -2.41 1.79 26.58
C GLY A 162 -2.00 0.75 25.54
N THR A 163 -2.11 1.11 24.27
CA THR A 163 -1.95 0.20 23.13
C THR A 163 -0.85 0.73 22.20
N CYS A 164 0.01 -0.14 21.70
CA CYS A 164 1.13 0.22 20.83
C CYS A 164 0.95 -0.38 19.45
N ILE A 165 0.88 0.44 18.41
CA ILE A 165 0.89 0.00 17.01
C ILE A 165 2.34 -0.14 16.58
N THR A 166 2.75 -1.36 16.23
CA THR A 166 4.12 -1.69 15.79
C THR A 166 4.24 -1.74 14.28
N LYS A 167 3.12 -1.93 13.57
CA LYS A 167 3.02 -1.80 12.12
C LYS A 167 1.75 -1.06 11.74
N LEU A 168 1.86 -0.09 10.86
CA LEU A 168 0.74 0.52 10.16
C LEU A 168 1.13 0.67 8.70
N LEU A 169 0.33 0.12 7.82
CA LEU A 169 0.53 0.21 6.38
C LEU A 169 -0.80 0.55 5.73
N VAL A 170 -0.82 1.51 4.82
CA VAL A 170 -1.96 1.72 3.92
C VAL A 170 -1.48 1.54 2.49
N THR A 171 -2.12 0.65 1.75
CA THR A 171 -1.77 0.38 0.36
C THR A 171 -2.95 0.59 -0.57
N ARG A 172 -2.64 1.03 -1.77
CA ARG A 172 -3.55 1.15 -2.90
C ARG A 172 -3.11 0.18 -3.98
N THR A 173 -3.94 -0.80 -4.26
CA THR A 173 -3.78 -1.59 -5.48
C THR A 173 -4.22 -0.71 -6.64
N ALA A 174 -3.40 -0.56 -7.69
CA ALA A 174 -3.85 0.17 -8.86
C ALA A 174 -5.14 -0.50 -9.37
N SER A 175 -6.16 0.32 -9.61
CA SER A 175 -7.36 -0.17 -10.27
C SER A 175 -6.91 -0.73 -11.61
N PRO A 176 -7.36 -1.93 -12.03
CA PRO A 176 -7.26 -2.27 -13.44
C PRO A 176 -7.90 -1.11 -14.20
N ALA A 177 -7.18 -0.53 -15.16
CA ALA A 177 -7.66 0.59 -15.95
C ALA A 177 -9.02 0.22 -16.56
N THR A 178 -10.10 0.68 -15.94
CA THR A 178 -11.45 0.56 -16.49
C THR A 178 -11.71 1.67 -17.50
N ASP A 179 -10.79 2.62 -17.60
CA ASP A 179 -10.79 3.72 -18.54
C ASP A 179 -9.52 3.65 -19.41
N PRO A 180 -9.62 3.42 -20.73
CA PRO A 180 -8.47 3.47 -21.63
C PRO A 180 -7.79 4.85 -21.67
N ASP A 181 -8.40 5.90 -21.11
CA ASP A 181 -7.85 7.25 -21.00
C ASP A 181 -7.24 7.58 -19.62
N ASP A 182 -7.15 6.62 -18.68
CA ASP A 182 -6.44 6.79 -17.40
C ASP A 182 -5.03 6.16 -17.44
N PRO A 183 -3.97 6.92 -17.78
CA PRO A 183 -2.63 6.39 -17.91
C PRO A 183 -1.95 6.24 -16.55
N THR A 184 -2.49 5.42 -15.66
CA THR A 184 -1.78 5.03 -14.42
C THR A 184 -0.77 3.92 -14.73
N GLY A 185 0.42 4.33 -15.17
CA GLY A 185 1.62 3.47 -15.08
C GLY A 185 2.57 3.45 -16.26
N VAL A 186 2.27 4.11 -17.39
CA VAL A 186 3.22 4.27 -18.49
C VAL A 186 3.32 5.75 -18.88
N SER A 187 4.02 6.54 -18.08
CA SER A 187 4.19 7.98 -18.30
C SER A 187 5.11 8.33 -19.49
N SER A 188 5.66 7.34 -20.21
CA SER A 188 6.09 7.48 -21.60
C SER A 188 6.62 6.14 -22.14
N VAL A 189 6.03 5.62 -23.22
CA VAL A 189 6.82 4.83 -24.17
C VAL A 189 7.54 5.85 -25.03
N LYS A 190 8.79 6.18 -24.71
CA LYS A 190 9.66 6.78 -25.72
C LYS A 190 9.79 5.74 -26.83
N ALA A 191 8.98 5.90 -27.88
CA ALA A 191 9.28 5.29 -29.16
C ALA A 191 10.52 5.99 -29.70
N GLU A 192 11.69 5.66 -29.14
CA GLU A 192 12.92 5.95 -29.83
C GLU A 192 12.79 5.26 -31.18
N LYS A 193 12.79 6.04 -32.27
CA LYS A 193 12.92 5.49 -33.61
C LYS A 193 14.28 4.83 -33.66
N ALA A 194 14.37 3.57 -33.23
CA ALA A 194 15.53 2.76 -33.45
C ALA A 194 15.80 2.80 -34.96
N ASN A 195 17.00 3.21 -35.35
CA ASN A 195 17.45 3.15 -36.73
C ASN A 195 17.57 1.67 -37.10
N ALA A 196 16.45 1.06 -37.48
CA ALA A 196 16.43 -0.34 -37.85
C ALA A 196 17.40 -0.57 -39.00
N ALA A 197 18.21 -1.62 -38.84
CA ALA A 197 19.11 -2.08 -39.88
C ALA A 197 18.35 -2.32 -41.18
N SER A 198 18.94 -1.92 -42.31
CA SER A 198 18.45 -2.28 -43.63
C SER A 198 18.98 -3.67 -43.99
N TYR A 199 18.17 -4.50 -44.64
CA TYR A 199 18.58 -5.81 -45.16
C TYR A 199 18.30 -5.90 -46.65
N ASN A 200 19.13 -6.60 -47.41
CA ASN A 200 18.78 -6.97 -48.79
C ASN A 200 17.73 -8.10 -48.81
N LEU A 201 17.21 -8.43 -49.99
CA LEU A 201 16.22 -9.53 -50.14
C LEU A 201 16.77 -10.92 -49.77
N GLY A 202 18.09 -11.07 -49.66
CA GLY A 202 18.76 -12.28 -49.18
C GLY A 202 18.95 -12.33 -47.65
N GLY A 203 18.46 -11.34 -46.91
CA GLY A 203 18.56 -11.30 -45.43
C GLY A 203 19.91 -10.85 -44.90
N GLN A 204 20.80 -10.32 -45.74
CA GLN A 204 22.07 -9.75 -45.29
C GLN A 204 21.88 -8.29 -44.92
N GLN A 205 22.45 -7.87 -43.78
CA GLN A 205 22.46 -6.47 -43.37
C GLN A 205 23.25 -5.62 -44.37
N VAL A 206 22.69 -4.47 -44.77
CA VAL A 206 23.28 -3.52 -45.71
C VAL A 206 23.33 -2.12 -45.09
N LYS A 207 24.22 -1.27 -45.62
CA LYS A 207 24.29 0.14 -45.23
C LYS A 207 22.99 0.85 -45.61
N SER A 208 22.64 1.90 -44.87
CA SER A 208 21.45 2.73 -45.13
C SER A 208 21.50 3.52 -46.44
N SER A 209 22.60 3.48 -47.20
CA SER A 209 22.75 4.10 -48.51
C SER A 209 22.80 3.07 -49.66
N ALA A 210 22.41 1.82 -49.38
CA ALA A 210 22.39 0.76 -50.38
C ALA A 210 21.29 1.04 -51.42
N LYS A 211 21.65 1.08 -52.70
CA LYS A 211 20.71 1.30 -53.80
C LYS A 211 19.88 0.05 -54.06
N GLY A 212 18.58 0.23 -54.28
CA GLY A 212 17.65 -0.82 -54.69
C GLY A 212 16.62 -1.17 -53.62
N LEU A 213 15.95 -2.33 -53.76
CA LEU A 213 14.94 -2.76 -52.81
C LEU A 213 15.58 -3.32 -51.54
N VAL A 214 15.29 -2.71 -50.40
CA VAL A 214 15.74 -3.17 -49.07
C VAL A 214 14.56 -3.44 -48.15
N ILE A 215 14.80 -4.23 -47.11
CA ILE A 215 13.85 -4.52 -46.04
C ILE A 215 14.26 -3.69 -44.82
N LYS A 216 13.37 -2.82 -44.36
CA LYS A 216 13.52 -2.04 -43.12
C LYS A 216 12.20 -2.05 -42.36
N ASN A 217 12.24 -2.35 -41.06
CA ASN A 217 11.03 -2.52 -40.24
C ASN A 217 10.01 -3.52 -40.85
N GLY A 218 10.49 -4.61 -41.44
CA GLY A 218 9.64 -5.62 -42.09
C GLY A 218 8.95 -5.19 -43.37
N LYS A 219 9.21 -3.96 -43.87
CA LYS A 219 8.65 -3.44 -45.13
C LYS A 219 9.72 -3.37 -46.20
N LYS A 220 9.33 -3.70 -47.44
CA LYS A 220 10.15 -3.46 -48.63
C LYS A 220 10.08 -1.97 -48.98
N ILE A 221 11.23 -1.32 -49.07
CA ILE A 221 11.39 0.08 -49.46
C ILE A 221 12.39 0.17 -50.61
N ALA A 222 12.14 1.07 -51.57
CA ALA A 222 13.15 1.45 -52.55
C ALA A 222 14.08 2.49 -51.89
N GLN A 223 15.36 2.17 -51.84
CA GLN A 223 16.41 3.00 -51.23
C GLN A 223 17.44 3.44 -52.27
#